data_AF-A0A7V6IM96-F1
#
_entry.id   AF-A0A7V6IM96-F1
#
_cell.length_a   1.000
_cell.length_b   1.000
_cell.length_c   1.000
_cell.angle_alpha   90.00
_cell.angle_beta   90.00
_cell.angle_gamma   90.00
#
_symmetry.space_group_name_H-M   'P 1'
#
loop_
_entity.id
_entity.type
_entity.pdbx_description
1 polymer ?
#
loop_
_entity_poly.entity_id
_entity_poly.type
_entity_poly.pdbx_seq_one_letter_code
_entity_poly.pdbx_strand_id
1 'polypeptide(L)'
;MKIYRLFILLSPFAILFLFSCQSKKGVDADVYCNSLQKLEDTVIIKLDSFFQSTRFRAFDTKEYFQKVTDEIDIQLLNLNKIGYFKEDSTLFHSLNLLFADIDKVLQSEGVKIVELDKSLLLDYDKQKINQLDSLESVAIEKIYNLQLRFDSVMVEFLHRYGFDVELDTTQYELKD
;
A
#
# COMPACT_ATOMS: atom_id res chain seq x y z
N MET A 1 -27.70 3.53 -1.76
CA MET A 1 -27.14 2.22 -2.17
C MET A 1 -25.63 2.39 -2.14
N LYS A 2 -24.95 1.88 -1.11
CA LYS A 2 -23.49 2.00 -1.00
C LYS A 2 -22.90 1.17 -2.15
N ILE A 3 -22.33 1.83 -3.16
CA ILE A 3 -21.64 1.16 -4.25
C ILE A 3 -20.48 0.41 -3.58
N TYR A 4 -20.50 -0.92 -3.68
CA TYR A 4 -19.42 -1.79 -3.27
C TYR A 4 -18.19 -1.44 -4.12
N ARG A 5 -17.42 -0.43 -3.72
CA ARG A 5 -16.03 -0.32 -4.14
C ARG A 5 -15.31 -1.45 -3.43
N LEU A 6 -15.23 -2.61 -4.09
CA LEU A 6 -14.14 -3.55 -3.87
C LEU A 6 -12.88 -2.68 -3.98
N PHE A 7 -12.19 -2.44 -2.88
CA PHE A 7 -10.97 -1.65 -2.94
C PHE A 7 -9.94 -2.51 -3.67
N ILE A 8 -9.60 -2.05 -4.88
CA ILE A 8 -8.47 -2.54 -5.66
C ILE A 8 -7.21 -1.95 -5.00
N LEU A 9 -6.96 -2.33 -3.75
CA LEU A 9 -5.61 -2.41 -3.20
C LEU A 9 -5.08 -3.84 -3.40
N LEU A 10 -5.65 -4.55 -4.38
CA LEU A 10 -5.03 -5.73 -4.97
C LEU A 10 -3.91 -5.22 -5.85
N SER A 11 -2.72 -5.18 -5.24
CA SER A 11 -1.39 -5.19 -5.85
C SER A 11 -1.45 -5.41 -7.37
N PRO A 12 -1.12 -4.39 -8.19
CA PRO A 12 -0.85 -4.55 -9.62
C PRO A 12 0.17 -5.66 -9.91
N PHE A 13 0.95 -6.07 -8.90
CA PHE A 13 1.99 -7.09 -9.00
C PHE A 13 1.52 -8.54 -9.10
N ALA A 14 0.26 -8.87 -8.76
CA ALA A 14 -0.27 -10.20 -9.11
C ALA A 14 -0.22 -10.45 -10.63
N ILE A 15 -0.20 -9.39 -11.44
CA ILE A 15 -0.10 -9.45 -12.90
C ILE A 15 1.38 -9.49 -13.35
N LEU A 16 2.30 -8.79 -12.66
CA LEU A 16 3.74 -8.85 -12.97
C LEU A 16 4.35 -10.23 -12.71
N PHE A 17 3.84 -10.97 -11.72
CA PHE A 17 4.29 -12.33 -11.41
C PHE A 17 3.97 -13.36 -12.51
N LEU A 18 3.02 -13.08 -13.39
CA LEU A 18 2.71 -13.97 -14.51
C LEU A 18 3.73 -13.90 -15.65
N PHE A 19 4.63 -12.90 -15.65
CA PHE A 19 5.57 -12.68 -16.76
C PHE A 19 7.06 -12.85 -16.41
N SER A 20 7.47 -12.94 -15.14
CA SER A 20 8.88 -13.18 -14.77
C SER A 20 9.27 -14.67 -14.79
N CYS A 21 9.01 -15.34 -15.91
CA CYS A 21 9.50 -16.69 -16.16
C CYS A 21 10.90 -16.66 -16.80
N GLN A 22 11.85 -17.42 -16.23
CA GLN A 22 13.10 -17.92 -16.87
C GLN A 22 14.44 -17.16 -16.70
N SER A 23 14.89 -16.81 -15.48
CA SER A 23 16.31 -16.50 -15.24
C SER A 23 16.94 -17.39 -14.15
N LYS A 24 17.82 -18.32 -14.54
CA LYS A 24 18.66 -19.10 -13.59
C LYS A 24 19.68 -18.23 -12.83
N LYS A 25 19.96 -17.01 -13.30
CA LYS A 25 20.91 -16.08 -12.69
C LYS A 25 20.25 -15.08 -11.73
N GLY A 26 18.93 -14.89 -11.83
CA GLY A 26 18.17 -13.90 -11.07
C GLY A 26 17.50 -14.42 -9.79
N VAL A 27 17.55 -15.73 -9.51
CA VAL A 27 16.77 -16.38 -8.42
C VAL A 27 16.93 -15.66 -7.08
N ASP A 28 18.13 -15.19 -6.71
CA ASP A 28 18.34 -14.48 -5.45
C ASP A 28 17.69 -13.08 -5.43
N ALA A 29 17.67 -12.38 -6.57
CA ALA A 29 17.03 -11.07 -6.70
C ALA A 29 15.50 -11.20 -6.67
N ASP A 30 14.94 -12.25 -7.27
CA ASP A 30 13.52 -12.59 -7.13
C ASP A 30 13.15 -12.93 -5.68
N VAL A 31 13.93 -13.77 -5.00
CA VAL A 31 13.72 -14.08 -3.58
C VAL A 31 13.77 -12.81 -2.70
N TYR A 32 14.68 -11.89 -3.02
CA TYR A 32 14.77 -10.60 -2.34
C TYR A 32 13.52 -9.73 -2.60
N CYS A 33 13.13 -9.54 -3.86
CA CYS A 33 11.89 -8.83 -4.22
C CYS A 33 10.66 -9.42 -3.53
N ASN A 34 10.51 -10.75 -3.56
CA ASN A 34 9.43 -11.47 -2.88
C ASN A 34 9.41 -11.23 -1.37
N SER A 35 10.58 -11.06 -0.76
CA SER A 35 10.67 -10.81 0.67
C SER A 35 10.20 -9.40 1.01
N LEU A 36 10.55 -8.40 0.18
CA LEU A 36 10.11 -7.02 0.35
C LEU A 36 8.62 -6.84 0.05
N GLN A 37 8.13 -7.47 -1.02
CA GLN A 37 6.71 -7.43 -1.40
C GLN A 37 5.81 -8.00 -0.29
N LYS A 38 6.22 -9.07 0.39
CA LYS A 38 5.47 -9.59 1.54
C LYS A 38 5.31 -8.57 2.67
N LEU A 39 6.33 -7.73 2.90
CA LEU A 39 6.24 -6.67 3.91
C LEU A 39 5.22 -5.61 3.46
N GLU A 40 5.29 -5.19 2.20
CA GLU A 40 4.35 -4.25 1.60
C GLU A 40 2.91 -4.78 1.70
N ASP A 41 2.65 -5.96 1.14
CA ASP A 41 1.33 -6.59 1.10
C ASP A 41 0.69 -6.66 2.50
N THR A 42 1.49 -6.93 3.54
CA THR A 42 1.01 -6.98 4.91
C THR A 42 0.46 -5.63 5.36
N VAL A 43 1.16 -4.53 5.08
CA VAL A 43 0.69 -3.16 5.38
C VAL A 43 -0.55 -2.83 4.56
N ILE A 44 -0.57 -3.19 3.28
CA ILE A 44 -1.70 -2.93 2.38
C ILE A 44 -2.98 -3.64 2.82
N ILE A 45 -2.87 -4.89 3.27
CA ILE A 45 -4.01 -5.64 3.84
C ILE A 45 -4.57 -4.94 5.09
N LYS A 46 -3.71 -4.38 5.94
CA LYS A 46 -4.18 -3.61 7.11
C LYS A 46 -4.84 -2.31 6.71
N LEU A 47 -4.29 -1.60 5.73
CA LEU A 47 -4.90 -0.39 5.15
C LEU A 47 -6.30 -0.67 4.60
N ASP A 48 -6.45 -1.73 3.81
CA ASP A 48 -7.76 -2.14 3.28
C ASP A 48 -8.74 -2.45 4.42
N SER A 49 -8.28 -3.17 5.46
CA SER A 49 -9.10 -3.44 6.65
C SER A 49 -9.54 -2.16 7.35
N PHE A 50 -8.67 -1.15 7.44
CA PHE A 50 -9.00 0.17 7.98
C PHE A 50 -10.06 0.89 7.15
N PHE A 51 -9.90 0.99 5.83
CA PHE A 51 -10.91 1.64 4.98
C PHE A 51 -12.23 0.86 4.91
N GLN A 52 -12.21 -0.45 5.11
CA GLN A 52 -13.45 -1.23 5.20
C GLN A 52 -14.17 -1.02 6.53
N SER A 53 -13.43 -0.71 7.61
CA SER A 53 -14.01 -0.57 8.94
C SER A 53 -15.08 0.53 9.02
N THR A 54 -14.87 1.65 8.33
CA THR A 54 -15.80 2.80 8.25
C THR A 54 -17.16 2.45 7.63
N ARG A 55 -17.23 1.34 6.90
CA ARG A 55 -18.46 0.91 6.23
C ARG A 55 -19.42 0.21 7.17
N PHE A 56 -18.90 -0.38 8.25
CA PHE A 56 -19.64 -1.22 9.18
C PHE A 56 -19.57 -0.65 10.60
N ARG A 57 -20.70 -0.14 11.08
CA ARG A 57 -20.83 0.49 12.41
C ARG A 57 -20.48 -0.40 13.60
N ALA A 58 -20.34 -1.72 13.38
CA ALA A 58 -19.96 -2.67 14.42
C ALA A 58 -18.43 -2.74 14.64
N PHE A 59 -17.64 -2.12 13.77
CA PHE A 59 -16.18 -2.11 13.85
C PHE A 59 -15.68 -0.82 14.49
N ASP A 60 -14.64 -0.94 15.31
CA ASP A 60 -13.94 0.21 15.87
C ASP A 60 -12.88 0.69 14.87
N THR A 61 -13.23 1.66 14.03
CA THR A 61 -12.31 2.24 13.04
C THR A 61 -11.02 2.76 13.65
N LYS A 62 -11.03 3.22 14.92
CA LYS A 62 -9.81 3.64 15.61
C LYS A 62 -8.89 2.46 15.90
N GLU A 63 -9.45 1.31 16.26
CA GLU A 63 -8.68 0.08 16.46
C GLU A 63 -8.00 -0.36 15.15
N TYR A 64 -8.72 -0.31 14.02
CA TYR A 64 -8.14 -0.65 12.73
C TYR A 64 -7.07 0.35 12.28
N PHE A 65 -7.27 1.65 12.54
CA PHE A 65 -6.24 2.66 12.30
C PHE A 65 -4.95 2.35 13.05
N GLN A 66 -5.05 2.05 14.35
CA GLN A 66 -3.88 1.67 15.18
C GLN A 66 -3.20 0.40 14.65
N LYS A 67 -3.97 -0.60 14.22
CA LYS A 67 -3.41 -1.81 13.62
C LYS A 67 -2.59 -1.52 12.37
N VAL A 68 -2.96 -0.54 11.55
CA VAL A 68 -2.14 -0.16 10.39
C VAL A 68 -0.85 0.50 10.83
N THR A 69 -0.90 1.47 11.75
CA THR A 69 0.30 2.18 12.22
C THR A 69 1.28 1.22 12.89
N ASP A 70 0.78 0.30 13.72
CA ASP A 70 1.60 -0.72 14.37
C ASP A 70 2.23 -1.67 13.33
N GLU A 71 1.47 -2.04 12.29
CA GLU A 71 1.98 -2.90 11.22
C GLU A 71 3.10 -2.23 10.44
N ILE A 72 2.99 -0.92 10.15
CA ILE A 72 4.07 -0.15 9.50
C ILE A 72 5.36 -0.24 10.33
N ASP A 73 5.28 0.00 11.64
CA ASP A 73 6.43 -0.09 12.53
C ASP A 73 7.04 -1.50 12.55
N ILE A 74 6.19 -2.54 12.62
CA ILE A 74 6.62 -3.94 12.57
C ILE A 74 7.34 -4.24 11.25
N GLN A 75 6.80 -3.79 10.12
CA GLN A 75 7.38 -4.07 8.81
C GLN A 75 8.65 -3.26 8.54
N LEU A 76 8.78 -2.04 9.10
CA LEU A 76 10.05 -1.30 9.11
C LEU A 76 11.13 -2.05 9.89
N LEU A 77 10.80 -2.63 11.04
CA LEU A 77 11.74 -3.48 11.79
C LEU A 77 12.13 -4.75 11.02
N ASN A 78 11.19 -5.36 10.29
CA ASN A 78 11.47 -6.53 9.46
C ASN A 78 12.32 -6.18 8.23
N LEU A 79 12.08 -5.03 7.60
CA LEU A 79 12.90 -4.51 6.51
C LEU A 79 14.37 -4.36 6.93
N ASN A 80 14.60 -3.79 8.12
CA ASN A 80 15.95 -3.66 8.68
C ASN A 80 16.66 -5.01 8.90
N LYS A 81 15.92 -6.11 9.12
CA LYS A 81 16.49 -7.46 9.23
C LYS A 81 16.83 -8.06 7.87
N ILE A 82 16.08 -7.72 6.82
CA ILE A 82 16.36 -8.14 5.44
C ILE A 82 17.62 -7.44 4.93
N GLY A 83 17.76 -6.13 5.19
CA GLY A 83 18.91 -5.35 4.76
C GLY A 83 18.94 -5.12 3.25
N TYR A 84 20.13 -4.96 2.68
CA TYR A 84 20.33 -4.63 1.27
C TYR A 84 20.58 -5.87 0.43
N PHE A 85 20.29 -5.79 -0.87
CA PHE A 85 20.65 -6.82 -1.81
C PHE A 85 22.08 -6.60 -2.32
N LYS A 86 23.05 -7.36 -1.80
CA LYS A 86 24.48 -7.14 -2.07
C LYS A 86 24.88 -5.71 -1.68
N GLU A 87 25.25 -4.88 -2.64
CA GLU A 87 25.58 -3.46 -2.47
C GLU A 87 24.44 -2.52 -2.92
N ASP A 88 23.34 -3.07 -3.45
CA ASP A 88 22.20 -2.30 -3.95
C ASP A 88 21.16 -2.10 -2.83
N SER A 89 21.02 -0.85 -2.39
CA SER A 89 20.05 -0.42 -1.38
C SER A 89 18.79 0.21 -1.97
N THR A 90 18.62 0.21 -3.30
CA THR A 90 17.54 0.93 -4.02
C THR A 90 16.16 0.50 -3.51
N LEU A 91 15.85 -0.81 -3.51
CA LEU A 91 14.54 -1.30 -3.07
C LEU A 91 14.33 -1.16 -1.57
N PHE A 92 15.39 -1.30 -0.77
CA PHE A 92 15.31 -1.07 0.67
C PHE A 92 14.86 0.37 0.94
N HIS A 93 15.52 1.35 0.32
CA HIS A 93 15.18 2.76 0.51
C HIS A 93 13.80 3.10 -0.05
N SER A 94 13.44 2.52 -1.20
CA SER A 94 12.12 2.72 -1.81
C SER A 94 10.99 2.21 -0.90
N LEU A 95 11.11 1.01 -0.34
CA LEU A 95 10.10 0.47 0.58
C LEU A 95 10.03 1.26 1.90
N ASN A 96 11.18 1.68 2.43
CA ASN A 96 11.22 2.52 3.62
C ASN A 96 10.49 3.87 3.37
N LEU A 97 10.75 4.49 2.21
CA LEU A 97 10.07 5.71 1.82
C LEU A 97 8.56 5.50 1.64
N LEU A 98 8.14 4.39 1.02
CA LEU A 98 6.73 4.02 0.89
C LEU A 98 6.04 3.98 2.26
N PHE A 99 6.61 3.26 3.22
CA PHE A 99 6.07 3.17 4.58
C PHE A 99 6.00 4.53 5.29
N ALA A 100 7.05 5.34 5.18
CA ALA A 100 7.06 6.68 5.76
C ALA A 100 5.99 7.61 5.13
N ASP A 101 5.77 7.51 3.83
CA ASP A 101 4.78 8.33 3.14
C ASP A 101 3.34 7.83 3.38
N ILE A 102 3.13 6.51 3.51
CA ILE A 102 1.85 5.96 3.97
C ILE A 102 1.51 6.48 5.38
N ASP A 103 2.46 6.47 6.31
CA ASP A 103 2.23 7.01 7.66
C ASP A 103 1.83 8.49 7.61
N LYS A 104 2.49 9.32 6.78
CA LYS A 104 2.07 10.72 6.58
C LYS A 104 0.63 10.83 6.05
N VAL A 105 0.20 9.95 5.16
CA VAL A 105 -1.19 9.92 4.67
C VAL A 105 -2.14 9.56 5.82
N LEU A 106 -1.79 8.58 6.66
CA LEU A 106 -2.58 8.21 7.84
C LEU A 106 -2.69 9.35 8.85
N GLN A 107 -1.60 10.05 9.14
CA GLN A 107 -1.61 11.20 10.04
C GLN A 107 -2.44 12.37 9.51
N SER A 108 -2.42 12.60 8.19
CA SER A 108 -3.09 13.76 7.58
C SER A 108 -4.56 13.51 7.20
N GLU A 109 -4.90 12.31 6.72
CA GLU A 109 -6.26 11.96 6.27
C GLU A 109 -6.90 10.87 7.15
N GLY A 110 -6.14 9.85 7.55
CA GLY A 110 -6.64 8.74 8.36
C GLY A 110 -7.20 9.20 9.72
N VAL A 111 -6.53 10.14 10.38
CA VAL A 111 -7.04 10.76 11.62
C VAL A 111 -8.40 11.43 11.40
N LYS A 112 -8.57 12.19 10.30
CA LYS A 112 -9.85 12.84 9.98
C LYS A 112 -10.97 11.83 9.70
N ILE A 113 -10.64 10.73 9.03
CA ILE A 113 -11.55 9.61 8.77
C ILE A 113 -12.06 9.03 10.10
N VAL A 114 -11.15 8.74 11.05
CA VAL A 114 -11.50 8.21 12.38
C VAL A 114 -12.41 9.19 13.15
N GLU A 115 -12.08 10.48 13.14
CA GLU A 115 -12.87 11.51 13.82
C GLU A 115 -14.28 11.64 13.23
N LEU A 116 -14.38 11.64 11.90
CA LEU A 116 -15.65 11.79 11.20
C LEU A 116 -16.53 10.54 11.35
N ASP A 117 -15.95 9.34 11.25
CA ASP A 117 -16.64 8.07 11.49
C ASP A 117 -17.23 8.01 12.91
N LYS A 118 -16.44 8.36 13.93
CA LYS A 118 -16.91 8.45 15.31
C LYS A 118 -18.12 9.38 15.45
N SER A 119 -18.13 10.50 14.72
CA SER A 119 -19.26 11.44 14.75
C SER A 119 -20.53 10.85 14.13
N LEU A 120 -20.40 9.98 13.12
CA LEU A 120 -21.50 9.30 12.43
C LEU A 120 -22.09 8.12 13.20
N LEU A 121 -21.36 7.60 14.20
CA LEU A 121 -21.88 6.62 15.15
C LEU A 121 -22.93 7.22 16.10
N LEU A 122 -22.83 8.52 16.39
CA LEU A 122 -23.72 9.22 17.32
C LEU A 122 -25.03 9.66 16.64
N ASP A 123 -24.96 10.07 15.37
CA ASP A 123 -26.12 10.49 14.59
C ASP A 123 -25.92 10.25 13.09
N TYR A 124 -26.98 9.87 12.39
CA TYR A 124 -26.91 9.66 10.94
C TYR A 124 -27.00 11.00 10.21
N ASP A 125 -25.92 11.37 9.54
CA ASP A 125 -25.84 12.59 8.73
C ASP A 125 -25.34 12.28 7.33
N LYS A 126 -26.20 12.50 6.33
CA LYS A 126 -25.87 12.25 4.91
C LYS A 126 -24.74 13.13 4.39
N GLN A 127 -24.62 14.38 4.86
CA GLN A 127 -23.54 15.26 4.43
C GLN A 127 -22.19 14.76 4.94
N LYS A 128 -22.14 14.33 6.21
CA LYS A 128 -20.93 13.75 6.81
C LYS A 128 -20.53 12.42 6.16
N ILE A 129 -21.49 11.60 5.73
CA ILE A 129 -21.19 10.38 4.96
C ILE A 129 -20.49 10.74 3.64
N ASN A 130 -21.01 11.71 2.90
CA ASN A 130 -20.37 12.14 1.65
C ASN A 130 -18.96 12.72 1.88
N GLN A 131 -18.75 13.41 3.01
CA GLN A 131 -17.43 13.91 3.40
C GLN A 131 -16.47 12.75 3.71
N LEU A 132 -16.94 11.73 4.43
CA LEU A 132 -16.16 10.53 4.75
C LEU A 132 -15.74 9.79 3.47
N ASP A 133 -16.69 9.54 2.57
CA ASP A 133 -16.43 8.90 1.28
C ASP A 133 -15.39 9.68 0.43
N SER A 134 -15.43 11.02 0.50
CA SER A 134 -14.47 11.89 -0.18
C SER A 134 -13.07 11.80 0.44
N LEU A 135 -12.96 11.82 1.76
CA LEU A 135 -11.68 11.71 2.46
C LEU A 135 -11.03 10.35 2.21
N GLU A 136 -11.80 9.28 2.28
CA GLU A 136 -11.34 7.93 1.95
C GLU A 136 -10.80 7.86 0.52
N SER A 137 -11.55 8.42 -0.45
CA SER A 137 -11.12 8.42 -1.85
C SER A 137 -9.77 9.12 -2.04
N VAL A 138 -9.56 10.27 -1.38
CA VAL A 138 -8.30 11.01 -1.45
C VAL A 138 -7.15 10.25 -0.78
N ALA A 139 -7.38 9.66 0.41
CA ALA A 139 -6.36 8.88 1.11
C ALA A 139 -5.91 7.67 0.26
N ILE A 140 -6.87 6.97 -0.33
CA ILE A 140 -6.62 5.76 -1.13
C ILE A 140 -5.91 6.08 -2.42
N GLU A 141 -6.29 7.17 -3.10
CA GLU A 141 -5.58 7.65 -4.29
C GLU A 141 -4.12 8.01 -3.98
N LYS A 142 -3.86 8.70 -2.86
CA LYS A 142 -2.50 9.00 -2.42
C LYS A 142 -1.69 7.73 -2.17
N ILE A 143 -2.25 6.75 -1.46
CA ILE A 143 -1.57 5.47 -1.17
C ILE A 143 -1.30 4.71 -2.46
N TYR A 144 -2.29 4.61 -3.35
CA TYR A 144 -2.14 3.93 -4.64
C TYR A 144 -1.02 4.54 -5.48
N ASN A 145 -0.91 5.86 -5.54
CA ASN A 145 0.17 6.54 -6.24
C ASN A 145 1.56 6.28 -5.62
N LEU A 146 1.64 6.08 -4.30
CA LEU A 146 2.89 5.68 -3.64
C LEU A 146 3.27 4.24 -4.00
N GLN A 147 2.29 3.33 -4.04
CA GLN A 147 2.51 1.94 -4.47
C GLN A 147 3.02 1.86 -5.91
N LEU A 148 2.39 2.58 -6.85
CA LEU A 148 2.83 2.64 -8.25
C LEU A 148 4.30 3.09 -8.39
N ARG A 149 4.77 3.99 -7.52
CA ARG A 149 6.18 4.41 -7.50
C ARG A 149 7.09 3.29 -7.00
N PHE A 150 6.71 2.61 -5.92
CA PHE A 150 7.47 1.47 -5.41
C PHE A 150 7.54 0.34 -6.44
N ASP A 151 6.40 0.04 -7.06
CA ASP A 151 6.24 -0.95 -8.13
C ASP A 151 7.18 -0.67 -9.31
N SER A 152 7.25 0.59 -9.76
CA SER A 152 8.17 1.02 -10.81
C SER A 152 9.63 0.74 -10.44
N VAL A 153 10.04 1.03 -9.20
CA VAL A 153 11.41 0.75 -8.73
C VAL A 153 11.68 -0.76 -8.64
N MET A 154 10.69 -1.56 -8.24
CA MET A 154 10.79 -3.03 -8.26
C MET A 154 11.03 -3.57 -9.67
N VAL A 155 10.31 -3.07 -10.67
CA VAL A 155 10.51 -3.47 -12.07
C VAL A 155 11.90 -3.09 -12.57
N GLU A 156 12.36 -1.87 -12.29
CA GLU A 156 13.71 -1.43 -12.66
C GLU A 156 14.80 -2.29 -12.02
N PHE A 157 14.63 -2.66 -10.75
CA PHE A 157 15.54 -3.55 -10.05
C PHE A 157 15.58 -4.94 -10.69
N LEU A 158 14.42 -5.54 -10.98
CA LEU A 158 14.34 -6.85 -11.63
C LEU A 158 15.02 -6.83 -13.01
N HIS A 159 14.77 -5.80 -13.82
CA HIS A 159 15.44 -5.62 -15.11
C HIS A 159 16.97 -5.52 -14.95
N ARG A 160 17.45 -4.73 -13.98
CA ARG A 160 18.90 -4.62 -13.66
C ARG A 160 19.54 -5.96 -13.34
N TYR A 161 18.80 -6.89 -12.71
CA TYR A 161 19.29 -8.21 -12.33
C TYR A 161 18.93 -9.33 -13.33
N GLY A 162 18.51 -8.97 -14.55
CA GLY A 162 18.38 -9.89 -15.67
C GLY A 162 17.06 -10.67 -15.70
N PHE A 163 15.98 -10.06 -15.20
CA PHE A 163 14.61 -10.50 -15.48
C PHE A 163 14.05 -9.71 -16.66
N ASP A 164 13.39 -10.41 -17.57
CA ASP A 164 12.64 -9.81 -18.66
C ASP A 164 11.23 -9.49 -18.13
N VAL A 165 11.05 -8.24 -17.68
CA VAL A 165 9.77 -7.74 -17.15
C VAL A 165 9.32 -6.64 -18.10
N GLU A 166 8.19 -6.82 -18.78
CA GLU A 166 7.63 -5.78 -19.63
C GLU A 166 7.14 -4.61 -18.78
N LEU A 167 7.83 -3.47 -18.91
CA LEU A 167 7.39 -2.17 -18.38
C LEU A 167 6.16 -1.71 -19.17
N ASP A 168 4.95 -2.03 -18.70
CA ASP A 168 3.76 -1.34 -19.17
C ASP A 168 3.69 0.06 -18.54
N THR A 169 4.43 1.01 -19.10
CA THR A 169 4.52 2.40 -18.61
C THR A 169 3.17 3.13 -18.65
N THR A 170 2.16 2.61 -19.37
CA THR A 170 0.84 3.26 -19.46
C THR A 170 0.03 3.17 -18.17
N GLN A 171 0.39 2.26 -17.25
CA GLN A 171 -0.25 2.11 -15.95
C GLN A 171 0.35 3.02 -14.87
N TYR A 172 1.49 3.66 -15.13
CA TYR A 172 2.26 4.43 -14.15
C TYR A 172 2.33 5.94 -14.45
N GLU A 173 1.57 6.42 -15.45
CA GLU A 173 1.38 7.86 -15.66
C GLU A 173 0.55 8.43 -14.50
N LEU A 174 1.25 9.01 -13.52
CA LEU A 174 0.66 9.83 -12.48
C LEU A 174 -0.08 10.99 -13.15
N LYS A 175 -1.39 11.10 -12.89
CA LYS A 175 -2.13 12.32 -13.27
C LYS A 175 -1.69 13.45 -12.33
N ASP A 176 -1.15 14.51 -12.93
CA ASP A 176 -0.84 15.78 -12.26
C ASP A 176 -2.07 16.41 -11.59
#